data_AF-K9ZFR8-F1
#
_entry.id   AF-K9ZFR8-F1
#
_cell.length_a   1.000
_cell.length_b   1.000
_cell.length_c   1.000
_cell.angle_alpha   90.00
_cell.angle_beta   90.00
_cell.angle_gamma   90.00
#
_symmetry.space_group_name_H-M   'P 1'
#
loop_
_entity.id
_entity.type
_entity.pdbx_description
1 polymer ?
#
loop_
_entity_poly.entity_id
_entity_poly.type
_entity_poly.pdbx_seq_one_letter_code
_entity_poly.pdbx_strand_id
1 'polypeptide(L)' 'MQIPVKPDQEKYLLKKLQEGKYKSIHELLSVAFQLLEQHEEKEKQLIELRRKIAEGTEQLRQGEVVEGELVFQQLQQLFN' A
#
# COMPACT_ATOMS: atom_id res chain seq x y z
N MET A 1 -9.84 0.83 -27.56
CA MET A 1 -11.01 0.71 -26.65
C MET A 1 -11.50 2.12 -26.33
N GLN A 2 -12.82 2.37 -26.39
CA GLN A 2 -13.40 3.65 -25.96
C GLN A 2 -14.04 3.44 -24.59
N ILE A 3 -13.70 4.29 -23.63
CA ILE A 3 -14.29 4.27 -22.28
C ILE A 3 -15.22 5.49 -22.20
N PRO A 4 -16.53 5.31 -22.01
CA PRO A 4 -17.43 6.43 -21.81
C PRO A 4 -17.10 7.13 -20.49
N VAL A 5 -17.03 8.45 -20.54
CA VAL A 5 -16.72 9.30 -19.38
C VAL A 5 -17.96 10.09 -19.01
N LYS A 6 -18.28 10.19 -17.72
CA LYS A 6 -19.41 11.01 -17.26
C LYS A 6 -19.08 12.50 -17.44
N PRO A 7 -20.08 13.38 -17.68
CA PRO A 7 -19.84 14.82 -17.87
C PRO A 7 -19.02 15.47 -16.76
N ASP A 8 -19.21 15.05 -15.50
CA ASP A 8 -18.46 15.60 -14.37
C ASP A 8 -17.00 15.15 -14.35
N GLN A 9 -16.72 13.93 -14.79
CA GLN A 9 -15.36 13.42 -14.94
C GLN A 9 -14.63 14.15 -16.08
N GLU A 10 -15.33 14.42 -17.19
CA GLU A 10 -14.79 15.19 -18.31
C GLU A 10 -14.43 16.62 -17.89
N LYS A 11 -15.32 17.32 -17.16
CA LYS A 11 -15.04 18.64 -16.60
C LYS A 11 -13.80 18.63 -15.70
N TYR A 12 -13.66 17.61 -14.85
CA TYR A 12 -12.49 17.45 -13.98
C TYR A 12 -11.20 17.25 -14.79
N LEU A 13 -11.22 16.37 -15.80
CA LEU A 13 -10.07 16.13 -16.69
C LEU A 13 -9.64 17.41 -17.41
N LEU A 14 -10.60 18.14 -18.00
CA LEU A 14 -10.33 19.40 -18.70
C LEU A 14 -9.74 20.45 -17.76
N LYS A 15 -10.28 20.60 -16.54
CA LYS A 15 -9.71 21.51 -15.53
C LYS A 15 -8.25 21.16 -15.21
N LYS A 16 -7.93 19.88 -15.05
CA LYS A 16 -6.55 19.43 -14.77
C LYS A 16 -5.58 19.65 -15.92
N LEU A 17 -6.06 19.59 -17.16
CA LEU A 17 -5.26 19.97 -18.33
C LEU A 17 -5.04 21.48 -18.40
N GLN A 18 -6.08 22.27 -18.12
CA GLN A 18 -5.99 23.74 -18.12
C GLN A 18 -5.05 24.28 -17.04
N GLU A 19 -4.92 23.59 -15.90
CA GLU A 19 -3.90 23.87 -14.87
C GLU A 19 -2.45 23.72 -15.39
N GLY A 20 -2.25 23.18 -16.60
CA GLY A 20 -0.95 23.05 -17.26
C GLY A 20 -0.04 21.96 -16.68
N LYS A 21 -0.50 21.25 -15.64
CA LYS A 21 0.26 20.20 -14.96
C LYS A 21 0.43 18.92 -15.79
N TYR A 22 -0.49 18.67 -16.71
CA TYR A 22 -0.48 17.49 -17.58
C TYR A 22 -0.62 17.92 -19.03
N LYS A 23 0.18 17.35 -19.92
CA LYS A 23 0.22 17.65 -21.36
C LYS A 23 -0.88 16.92 -22.13
N SER A 24 -1.45 15.87 -21.56
CA SER A 24 -2.52 15.09 -22.17
C SER A 24 -3.37 14.33 -21.15
N ILE A 25 -4.57 13.92 -21.57
CA ILE A 25 -5.43 13.01 -20.78
C ILE A 25 -4.68 11.70 -20.49
N HIS A 26 -3.88 11.22 -21.44
CA HIS A 26 -3.16 9.95 -21.28
C HIS A 26 -2.12 10.02 -20.15
N GLU A 27 -1.36 11.12 -20.08
CA GLU A 27 -0.41 11.36 -18.99
C GLU A 27 -1.11 11.43 -17.63
N LEU A 28 -2.25 12.14 -17.56
CA LEU A 28 -3.05 12.21 -16.34
C LEU A 28 -3.55 10.81 -15.93
N LEU A 29 -4.02 10.01 -16.88
CA LEU A 29 -4.48 8.65 -16.61
C LEU A 29 -3.35 7.73 -16.17
N SER A 30 -2.14 7.85 -16.75
CA SER A 30 -0.97 7.09 -16.27
C SER A 30 -0.67 7.37 -14.80
N VAL A 31 -0.73 8.64 -14.38
CA VAL A 31 -0.56 9.01 -12.97
C VAL A 31 -1.71 8.46 -12.11
N ALA A 32 -2.94 8.54 -12.59
CA ALA A 32 -4.09 7.99 -11.87
C ALA A 32 -3.99 6.46 -11.67
N PHE A 33 -3.52 5.71 -12.68
CA PHE A 33 -3.31 4.27 -12.56
C PHE A 33 -2.18 3.93 -11.61
N GLN A 34 -1.07 4.65 -11.65
CA GLN A 34 0.02 4.45 -10.68
C GLN A 34 -0.46 4.70 -9.24
N LEU A 35 -1.28 5.72 -9.01
CA LEU A 35 -1.87 5.99 -7.70
C LEU A 35 -2.84 4.88 -7.27
N LEU A 36 -3.60 4.30 -8.21
CA LEU A 36 -4.48 3.18 -7.94
C LEU A 36 -3.69 1.93 -7.51
N GLU A 37 -2.62 1.59 -8.24
CA GLU A 37 -1.74 0.47 -7.88
C GLU A 37 -1.12 0.66 -6.49
N GLN A 38 -0.65 1.88 -6.18
CA GLN A 38 -0.12 2.21 -4.86
C GLN A 38 -1.18 2.11 -3.75
N HIS A 39 -2.43 2.45 -4.05
CA HIS A 39 -3.54 2.31 -3.11
C HIS A 39 -3.84 0.83 -2.82
N GLU A 40 -3.96 0.01 -3.87
CA GLU A 40 -4.19 -1.43 -3.74
C GLU A 40 -3.06 -2.13 -2.97
N GLU A 41 -1.81 -1.72 -3.20
CA GLU A 41 -0.67 -2.27 -2.47
C GLU A 41 -0.73 -1.92 -0.97
N LYS A 42 -1.09 -0.68 -0.63
CA LYS A 42 -1.29 -0.28 0.78
C LYS A 42 -2.42 -1.07 1.45
N GLU A 43 -3.50 -1.36 0.72
CA GLU A 43 -4.61 -2.16 1.23
C GLU A 43 -4.16 -3.60 1.54
N LYS A 44 -3.37 -4.21 0.65
CA LYS A 44 -2.77 -5.53 0.90
C LYS A 44 -1.86 -5.53 2.12
N GLN A 45 -0.99 -4.52 2.25
CA GLN A 45 -0.10 -4.38 3.40
C GLN A 45 -0.88 -4.21 4.71
N LEU A 46 -1.99 -3.47 4.69
CA LEU A 46 -2.85 -3.30 5.86
C LEU A 46 -3.52 -4.63 6.26
N ILE A 47 -4.00 -5.42 5.30
CA ILE A 47 -4.57 -6.74 5.56
C ILE A 47 -3.51 -7.65 6.19
N GLU A 48 -2.30 -7.68 5.62
CA GLU A 48 -1.20 -8.49 6.16
C GLU A 48 -0.80 -8.05 7.57
N LEU A 49 -0.70 -6.74 7.80
CA LEU A 49 -0.39 -6.19 9.12
C LEU A 49 -1.44 -6.60 10.16
N ARG A 50 -2.72 -6.50 9.83
CA ARG A 50 -3.81 -6.94 10.72
C ARG A 50 -3.72 -8.43 11.02
N ARG A 51 -3.40 -9.25 10.02
CA ARG A 51 -3.17 -10.70 10.22
C ARG A 51 -2.00 -10.95 11.17
N LYS A 52 -0.85 -10.32 10.96
CA LYS A 52 0.34 -10.47 11.83
C LYS A 52 0.05 -10.04 13.28
N ILE A 53 -0.70 -8.95 13.47
CA ILE A 53 -1.12 -8.50 14.79
C ILE A 53 -2.03 -9.54 15.45
N ALA A 54 -3.02 -10.06 14.73
CA ALA A 54 -3.93 -11.06 15.27
C ALA A 54 -3.20 -12.34 15.70
N GLU A 55 -2.29 -12.84 14.86
CA GLU A 55 -1.44 -13.99 15.15
C GLU A 55 -0.55 -13.75 16.37
N GLY A 56 0.21 -12.65 16.39
CA GLY A 56 1.07 -12.33 17.54
C GLY A 56 0.27 -12.15 18.83
N THR A 57 -0.94 -11.59 18.76
CA THR A 57 -1.80 -11.45 19.95
C THR A 57 -2.29 -12.82 20.44
N GLU A 58 -2.56 -13.78 19.55
CA GLU A 58 -2.90 -15.14 19.94
C GLU A 58 -1.69 -15.86 20.57
N GLN A 59 -0.50 -15.73 19.98
CA GLN A 59 0.73 -16.27 20.55
C GLN A 59 1.00 -15.75 21.96
N LEU A 60 0.83 -14.44 22.19
CA LEU A 60 0.92 -13.83 23.52
C LEU A 60 -0.09 -14.46 24.50
N ARG A 61 -1.33 -14.70 24.07
CA ARG A 61 -2.36 -15.34 24.92
C ARG A 61 -2.00 -16.78 25.30
N GLN A 62 -1.35 -17.52 24.39
CA GLN A 62 -0.90 -18.89 24.64
C GLN A 62 0.44 -18.95 25.38
N GLY A 63 1.06 -17.81 25.69
CA GLY A 63 2.37 -17.76 26.34
C GLY A 63 3.53 -18.14 25.39
N GLU A 64 3.30 -18.16 24.08
CA GLU A 64 4.32 -18.38 23.04
C GLU A 64 5.17 -17.12 22.88
N VAL A 65 5.93 -16.79 23.93
CA VAL A 65 6.79 -15.62 24.00
C VAL A 65 8.24 -16.05 24.21
N VAL A 66 9.15 -15.27 23.66
CA VAL A 66 10.60 -15.49 23.80
C VAL A 66 11.22 -14.31 24.54
N GLU A 67 12.19 -14.60 25.38
CA GLU A 67 12.95 -13.58 26.10
C GLU A 67 13.87 -12.83 25.13
N GLY A 68 13.74 -11.50 25.08
CA GLY A 68 14.43 -10.68 24.09
C GLY A 68 15.95 -10.80 24.16
N GLU A 69 16.52 -10.84 25.38
CA GLU A 69 17.97 -10.98 25.55
C GLU A 69 18.50 -12.31 24.99
N LEU A 70 17.77 -13.40 25.21
CA LEU A 70 18.12 -14.73 24.68
C LEU A 70 18.11 -14.73 23.13
N VAL A 71 17.13 -14.07 22.51
CA VAL A 71 17.05 -13.95 21.05
C VAL A 71 18.29 -13.27 20.49
N PHE A 72 18.73 -12.15 21.07
CA PHE A 72 19.93 -11.45 20.59
C PHE A 72 21.21 -12.26 20.78
N GLN A 73 21.34 -12.98 21.89
CA GLN A 73 22.48 -13.87 22.13
C GLN A 73 22.55 -14.98 21.07
N GLN A 74 21.42 -15.61 20.74
CA GLN A 74 21.35 -16.65 19.71
C GLN A 74 21.65 -16.10 18.31
N LEU A 75 21.14 -14.92 17.97
CA LEU A 75 21.42 -14.28 16.68
C LEU A 75 22.92 -13.94 16.54
N GLN A 76 23.56 -13.41 17.58
CA GLN A 76 25.00 -13.13 17.57
C GLN A 76 25.84 -14.39 17.34
N GLN A 77 25.43 -15.54 17.89
CA GLN A 77 26.10 -16.81 17.65
C GLN A 77 25.92 -17.33 16.21
N LEU A 78 24.80 -17.00 15.54
CA LEU A 78 24.54 -17.41 14.16
C LEU A 78 25.31 -16.57 13.11
N PHE A 79 25.71 -15.35 13.47
CA PHE A 79 26.41 -14.42 12.57
C PHE A 79 27.93 -14.34 12.81
N ASN A 80 28.45 -15.08 13.80
CA ASN A 80 29.89 -15.24 14.08
C ASN A 80 30.40 -16.58 13.52
#